data_AF-A0A3L7PKE7-F1
#
_entry.id   AF-A0A3L7PKE7-F1
#
_cell.length_a   1.000
_cell.length_b   1.000
_cell.length_c   1.000
_cell.angle_alpha   90.00
_cell.angle_beta   90.00
_cell.angle_gamma   90.00
#
_symmetry.space_group_name_H-M   'P 1'
#
loop_
_entity.id
_entity.type
_entity.pdbx_description
1 polymer ?
#
loop_
_entity_poly.entity_id
_entity_poly.type
_entity_poly.pdbx_seq_one_letter_code
_entity_poly.pdbx_strand_id
1 'polypeptide(L)'
;MSQFVEENHLSTFKHKRSDWGLWFHMHEHVQLSMRARFLVHWRANWRMFQARKILALSSLIALAPSLLFALLLWIFDPFNPRKFEAQPMDLTVLLGVIGGMLLLWLAVQHLFFVYTMNRYYAPFVRREITAFGMPMCQACGHRLASGQVDRCPECGTQLLPNIL
;
A
#
# COMPACT_ATOMS: atom_id res chain seq x y z
N MET A 1 -16.63 49.03 16.38
CA MET A 1 -17.53 47.95 16.84
C MET A 1 -18.03 47.20 15.61
N SER A 2 -18.05 45.87 15.72
CA SER A 2 -18.40 44.80 14.74
C SER A 2 -17.42 44.56 13.59
N GLN A 3 -16.53 43.56 13.52
CA GLN A 3 -16.28 42.30 14.21
C GLN A 3 -17.48 41.36 14.44
N PHE A 4 -17.32 40.15 13.91
CA PHE A 4 -18.11 38.93 14.10
C PHE A 4 -19.27 38.67 13.14
N VAL A 5 -19.27 37.40 12.70
CA VAL A 5 -20.34 36.63 12.06
C VAL A 5 -20.40 36.75 10.53
N GLU A 6 -19.49 36.07 9.84
CA GLU A 6 -19.89 35.04 8.84
C GLU A 6 -18.72 34.16 8.34
N GLU A 7 -17.67 33.99 9.15
CA GLU A 7 -16.87 32.76 9.11
C GLU A 7 -17.69 31.64 9.76
N ASN A 8 -18.38 30.79 8.99
CA ASN A 8 -18.72 29.42 9.43
C ASN A 8 -19.36 28.51 8.34
N HIS A 9 -19.14 28.77 7.06
CA HIS A 9 -19.55 27.86 5.98
C HIS A 9 -18.42 27.04 5.35
N LEU A 10 -17.25 26.97 5.99
CA LEU A 10 -16.28 25.91 5.71
C LEU A 10 -16.62 24.69 6.55
N SER A 11 -17.67 24.01 6.08
CA SER A 11 -18.00 22.65 6.43
C SER A 11 -16.72 21.84 6.58
N THR A 12 -16.49 21.38 7.80
CA THR A 12 -15.50 20.40 8.22
C THR A 12 -15.70 19.13 7.40
N PHE A 13 -15.09 19.08 6.21
CA PHE A 13 -14.80 17.83 5.54
C PHE A 13 -13.73 17.12 6.38
N LYS A 14 -14.18 16.41 7.42
CA LYS A 14 -13.47 15.25 7.95
C LYS A 14 -13.30 14.30 6.77
N HIS A 15 -12.21 14.44 6.04
CA HIS A 15 -11.78 13.44 5.07
C HIS A 15 -11.31 12.22 5.84
N LYS A 16 -12.29 11.43 6.29
CA LYS A 16 -12.09 10.02 6.56
C LYS A 16 -12.02 9.31 5.21
N ARG A 17 -11.01 9.64 4.40
CA ARG A 17 -10.82 9.04 3.08
C ARG A 17 -10.03 7.75 3.28
N SER A 18 -10.66 6.64 2.92
CA SER A 18 -10.10 5.31 3.02
C SER A 18 -8.83 5.19 2.15
N ASP A 19 -7.71 4.87 2.79
CA ASP A 19 -6.33 4.82 2.28
C ASP A 19 -6.04 3.71 1.22
N TRP A 20 -6.98 3.41 0.32
CA TRP A 20 -6.80 2.33 -0.66
C TRP A 20 -6.13 2.78 -1.98
N GLY A 21 -5.90 4.09 -2.19
CA GLY A 21 -5.22 4.65 -3.36
C GLY A 21 -3.76 5.09 -3.12
N LEU A 22 -3.14 4.62 -2.04
CA LEU A 22 -1.97 5.28 -1.44
C LEU A 22 -0.67 5.21 -2.28
N TRP A 23 -0.51 4.19 -3.14
CA TRP A 23 0.59 4.15 -4.12
C TRP A 23 0.46 5.28 -5.16
N PHE A 24 -0.74 5.46 -5.73
CA PHE A 24 -1.00 6.52 -6.70
C PHE A 24 -0.94 7.90 -6.05
N HIS A 25 -1.43 8.06 -4.82
CA HIS A 25 -1.36 9.34 -4.12
C HIS A 25 0.07 9.79 -3.80
N MET A 26 0.98 8.86 -3.51
CA MET A 26 2.41 9.18 -3.37
C MET A 26 3.06 9.65 -4.68
N HIS A 27 2.49 9.28 -5.83
CA HIS A 27 3.03 9.61 -7.14
C HIS A 27 2.37 10.83 -7.80
N GLU A 28 1.08 11.05 -7.55
CA GLU A 28 0.28 12.11 -8.17
C GLU A 28 0.57 13.49 -7.58
N HIS A 29 0.76 13.59 -6.25
CA HIS A 29 0.93 14.89 -5.58
C HIS A 29 2.32 15.50 -5.67
N VAL A 30 3.31 14.71 -6.08
CA VAL A 30 4.72 15.10 -5.95
C VAL A 30 5.30 15.65 -7.26
N GLN A 31 4.52 15.66 -8.36
CA GLN A 31 4.92 16.18 -9.69
C GLN A 31 6.38 15.87 -10.10
N LEU A 32 6.88 14.70 -9.70
CA LEU A 32 8.24 14.28 -10.01
C LEU A 32 8.35 13.89 -11.48
N SER A 33 9.43 14.30 -12.14
CA SER A 33 9.81 13.76 -13.44
C SER A 33 10.03 12.24 -13.37
N MET A 34 9.88 11.53 -14.49
CA MET A 34 10.07 10.07 -14.53
C MET A 34 11.45 9.63 -14.01
N ARG A 35 12.50 10.40 -14.33
CA ARG A 35 13.85 10.16 -13.81
C ARG A 35 13.92 10.31 -12.30
N ALA A 36 13.28 11.34 -11.74
CA ALA A 36 13.25 11.55 -10.30
C ALA A 36 12.46 10.44 -9.58
N ARG A 37 11.33 10.02 -10.14
CA ARG A 37 10.57 8.86 -9.64
C ARG A 37 11.44 7.61 -9.59
N PHE A 38 12.13 7.29 -10.70
CA PHE A 38 13.03 6.15 -10.75
C PHE A 38 14.11 6.21 -9.66
N LEU A 39 14.78 7.36 -9.51
CA LEU A 39 15.85 7.51 -8.50
C LEU A 39 15.32 7.38 -7.07
N VAL A 40 14.15 7.94 -6.78
CA VAL A 40 13.46 7.78 -5.49
C VAL A 40 13.20 6.30 -5.21
N HIS A 41 12.58 5.58 -6.14
CA HIS A 41 12.27 4.16 -5.95
C HIS A 41 13.51 3.29 -5.89
N TRP A 42 14.52 3.58 -6.69
CA TRP A 42 15.80 2.87 -6.67
C TRP A 42 16.46 2.97 -5.30
N ARG A 43 16.57 4.19 -4.75
CA ARG A 43 17.16 4.42 -3.43
C ARG A 43 16.30 3.83 -2.31
N ALA A 44 14.97 3.96 -2.39
CA ALA A 44 14.05 3.35 -1.44
C ALA A 44 14.17 1.82 -1.42
N ASN A 45 14.24 1.18 -2.60
CA ASN A 45 14.47 -0.26 -2.73
C ASN A 45 15.80 -0.67 -2.12
N TRP A 46 16.87 0.10 -2.39
CA TRP A 46 18.18 -0.17 -1.81
C TRP A 46 18.17 -0.09 -0.28
N ARG A 47 17.53 0.93 0.30
CA ARG A 47 17.39 1.04 1.76
C ARG A 47 16.54 -0.07 2.35
N MET A 48 15.46 -0.48 1.69
CA MET A 48 14.66 -1.63 2.12
C MET A 48 15.46 -2.94 2.05
N PHE A 49 16.30 -3.10 1.02
CA PHE A 49 17.19 -4.26 0.87
C PHE A 49 18.20 -4.36 2.03
N GLN A 50 18.75 -3.22 2.46
CA GLN A 50 19.59 -3.15 3.65
C GLN A 50 18.81 -3.46 4.94
N ALA A 51 17.52 -3.11 5.00
CA ALA A 51 16.61 -3.43 6.10
C ALA A 51 16.05 -4.86 6.02
N ARG A 52 16.93 -5.87 5.97
CA ARG A 52 16.62 -7.29 5.71
C ARG A 52 15.42 -7.85 6.50
N LYS A 53 15.28 -7.49 7.79
CA LYS A 53 14.17 -7.94 8.63
C LYS A 53 12.80 -7.43 8.13
N ILE A 54 12.75 -6.16 7.73
CA ILE A 54 11.54 -5.54 7.19
C ILE A 54 11.23 -6.14 5.82
N LEU A 55 12.25 -6.32 4.98
CA LEU A 55 12.10 -6.97 3.69
C LEU A 55 11.51 -8.37 3.85
N ALA A 56 12.13 -9.23 4.68
CA ALA A 56 11.66 -10.59 4.92
C ALA A 56 10.22 -10.63 5.44
N LEU A 57 9.89 -9.81 6.45
CA LEU A 57 8.53 -9.74 7.00
C LEU A 57 7.51 -9.27 5.96
N SER A 58 7.83 -8.21 5.22
CA SER A 58 6.94 -7.68 4.19
C SER A 58 6.71 -8.68 3.06
N SER A 59 7.75 -9.40 2.62
CA SER A 59 7.64 -10.44 1.61
C SER A 59 6.81 -11.62 2.11
N LEU A 60 7.01 -12.06 3.35
CA LEU A 60 6.24 -13.15 3.95
C LEU A 60 4.75 -12.80 4.00
N ILE A 61 4.41 -11.60 4.45
CA ILE A 61 3.02 -11.14 4.49
C ILE A 61 2.47 -11.00 3.07
N ALA A 62 3.21 -10.38 2.15
CA ALA A 62 2.77 -10.18 0.78
C ALA A 62 2.50 -11.51 0.07
N LEU A 63 3.30 -12.54 0.34
CA LEU A 63 3.18 -13.86 -0.27
C LEU A 63 2.27 -14.83 0.50
N ALA A 64 1.77 -14.45 1.68
CA ALA A 64 0.94 -15.32 2.50
C ALA A 64 -0.29 -15.88 1.74
N PRO A 65 -1.04 -15.10 0.94
CA PRO A 65 -2.15 -15.64 0.16
C PRO A 65 -1.71 -16.67 -0.89
N SER A 66 -0.56 -16.45 -1.54
CA SER A 66 0.01 -17.41 -2.49
C SER A 66 0.49 -18.69 -1.83
N LEU A 67 1.12 -18.60 -0.65
CA LEU A 67 1.53 -19.77 0.13
C LEU A 67 0.31 -20.58 0.59
N LEU A 68 -0.73 -19.90 1.06
CA LEU A 68 -1.99 -20.55 1.43
C LEU A 68 -2.64 -21.21 0.21
N PHE A 69 -2.71 -20.53 -0.93
CA PHE A 69 -3.29 -21.08 -2.15
C PHE A 69 -2.52 -22.32 -2.63
N ALA A 70 -1.19 -22.27 -2.65
CA ALA A 70 -0.34 -23.41 -2.97
C ALA A 70 -0.55 -24.58 -1.99
N LEU A 71 -0.66 -24.29 -0.69
CA LEU A 71 -0.94 -25.31 0.32
C LEU A 71 -2.31 -25.96 0.10
N LEU A 72 -3.34 -25.19 -0.21
CA LEU A 72 -4.67 -25.70 -0.51
C LEU A 72 -4.65 -26.58 -1.76
N LEU A 73 -4.00 -26.13 -2.84
CA LEU A 73 -3.82 -26.95 -4.05
C LEU A 73 -3.07 -28.25 -3.77
N TRP A 74 -2.09 -28.23 -2.87
CA TRP A 74 -1.35 -29.42 -2.48
C TRP A 74 -2.16 -30.39 -1.62
N ILE A 75 -2.92 -29.90 -0.64
CA ILE A 75 -3.76 -30.71 0.25
C ILE A 75 -4.91 -31.35 -0.53
N PHE A 76 -5.65 -30.52 -1.27
CA PHE A 76 -6.85 -30.97 -1.97
C PHE A 76 -6.52 -31.65 -3.30
N ASP A 77 -5.36 -31.35 -3.90
CA ASP A 77 -4.85 -32.00 -5.10
C ASP A 77 -5.92 -32.19 -6.18
N PRO A 78 -6.59 -31.09 -6.60
CA PRO A 78 -7.76 -31.15 -7.48
C PRO A 78 -7.45 -31.72 -8.87
N PHE A 79 -6.17 -31.90 -9.19
CA PHE A 79 -5.69 -32.44 -10.46
C PHE A 79 -5.42 -33.95 -10.41
N ASN A 80 -5.59 -34.60 -9.25
CA ASN A 80 -5.37 -36.03 -9.11
C ASN A 80 -6.66 -36.82 -9.36
N PRO A 81 -6.76 -37.54 -10.50
CA PRO A 81 -7.99 -38.23 -10.90
C PRO A 81 -8.34 -39.40 -9.99
N ARG A 82 -7.42 -39.87 -9.13
CA ARG A 82 -7.67 -40.98 -8.19
C ARG A 82 -8.36 -40.54 -6.90
N LYS A 83 -8.27 -39.26 -6.53
CA LYS A 83 -8.85 -38.72 -5.29
C LYS A 83 -10.30 -38.25 -5.45
N PHE A 84 -10.68 -37.92 -6.68
CA PHE A 84 -12.02 -37.52 -7.04
C PHE A 84 -12.60 -38.60 -7.96
N GLU A 85 -13.27 -39.60 -7.41
CA GLU A 85 -14.29 -40.36 -8.14
C GLU A 85 -15.47 -39.41 -8.41
N ALA A 86 -15.25 -38.43 -9.27
CA ALA A 86 -16.23 -37.44 -9.62
C ALA A 86 -17.06 -37.98 -10.78
N GLN A 87 -18.38 -37.96 -10.61
CA GLN A 87 -19.27 -37.90 -11.77
C GLN A 87 -18.78 -36.79 -12.71
N PRO A 88 -18.90 -36.96 -14.05
CA PRO A 88 -18.39 -35.99 -15.00
C PRO A 88 -19.04 -34.63 -14.71
N MET A 89 -18.27 -33.73 -14.10
CA MET A 89 -18.68 -32.35 -13.87
C MET A 89 -18.65 -31.65 -15.22
N ASP A 90 -19.71 -30.90 -15.54
CA ASP A 90 -19.75 -30.11 -16.77
C ASP A 90 -18.52 -29.20 -16.84
N LEU A 91 -17.87 -29.16 -18.01
CA LEU A 91 -16.63 -28.41 -18.24
C LEU A 91 -16.82 -26.93 -17.93
N THR A 92 -18.00 -26.37 -18.23
CA THR A 92 -18.36 -24.98 -17.94
C THR A 92 -18.31 -24.69 -16.44
N VAL A 93 -18.86 -25.60 -15.63
CA VAL A 93 -18.89 -25.50 -14.17
C VAL A 93 -17.47 -25.59 -13.61
N LEU A 94 -16.67 -26.55 -14.10
CA LEU A 94 -15.27 -26.70 -13.68
C LEU A 94 -14.44 -25.43 -13.99
N LEU A 95 -14.54 -24.89 -15.20
CA LEU A 95 -13.85 -23.66 -15.59
C LEU A 95 -14.34 -22.45 -14.78
N GLY A 96 -15.64 -22.38 -14.49
CA GLY A 96 -16.21 -21.35 -13.62
C GLY A 96 -15.65 -21.40 -12.20
N VAL A 97 -15.52 -22.58 -11.60
CA VAL A 97 -14.93 -22.76 -10.26
C VAL A 97 -13.45 -22.37 -10.26
N ILE A 98 -12.66 -22.87 -11.22
CA ILE A 98 -11.22 -22.56 -11.32
C ILE A 98 -11.03 -21.06 -11.54
N GLY A 99 -11.77 -20.47 -12.48
CA GLY A 99 -11.71 -19.04 -12.78
C GLY A 99 -12.10 -18.18 -11.57
N GLY A 100 -13.18 -18.57 -10.87
CA GLY A 100 -13.61 -17.90 -9.65
C GLY A 100 -12.56 -17.95 -8.54
N MET A 101 -11.95 -19.12 -8.31
CA MET A 101 -10.86 -19.28 -7.34
C MET A 101 -9.64 -18.43 -7.70
N LEU A 102 -9.25 -18.40 -8.98
CA LEU A 102 -8.13 -17.60 -9.46
C LEU A 102 -8.38 -16.10 -9.27
N LEU A 103 -9.58 -15.62 -9.62
CA LEU A 103 -9.95 -14.21 -9.44
C LEU A 103 -9.98 -13.81 -7.96
N LEU A 104 -10.55 -14.66 -7.11
CA LEU A 104 -10.55 -14.43 -5.67
C LEU A 104 -9.12 -14.39 -5.12
N TRP A 105 -8.27 -15.33 -5.53
CA TRP A 105 -6.86 -15.33 -5.16
C TRP A 105 -6.15 -14.06 -5.61
N LEU A 106 -6.32 -13.63 -6.86
CA LEU A 106 -5.73 -12.39 -7.38
C LEU A 106 -6.15 -11.17 -6.57
N ALA A 107 -7.45 -11.07 -6.24
CA ALA A 107 -7.97 -9.97 -5.43
C ALA A 107 -7.36 -9.95 -4.02
N VAL A 108 -7.34 -11.09 -3.33
CA VAL A 108 -6.76 -11.19 -1.98
C VAL A 108 -5.25 -10.93 -2.01
N GLN A 109 -4.55 -11.52 -2.97
CA GLN A 109 -3.11 -11.32 -3.19
C GLN A 109 -2.79 -9.84 -3.44
N HIS A 110 -3.59 -9.16 -4.23
CA HIS A 110 -3.44 -7.72 -4.49
C HIS A 110 -3.64 -6.89 -3.22
N LEU A 111 -4.65 -7.17 -2.40
CA LEU A 111 -4.89 -6.44 -1.15
C LEU A 111 -3.71 -6.59 -0.16
N PHE A 112 -3.16 -7.80 -0.03
CA PHE A 112 -1.97 -8.02 0.82
C PHE A 112 -0.74 -7.31 0.27
N PHE A 113 -0.56 -7.30 -1.05
CA PHE A 113 0.51 -6.53 -1.68
C PHE A 113 0.36 -5.02 -1.41
N VAL A 114 -0.83 -4.45 -1.64
CA VAL A 114 -1.08 -3.02 -1.38
C VAL A 114 -0.86 -2.68 0.11
N TYR A 115 -1.36 -3.53 1.00
CA TYR A 115 -1.14 -3.37 2.44
C TYR A 115 0.35 -3.36 2.79
N THR A 116 1.13 -4.32 2.30
CA THR A 116 2.56 -4.40 2.62
C THR A 116 3.35 -3.24 2.02
N MET A 117 3.02 -2.83 0.79
CA MET A 117 3.62 -1.66 0.16
C MET A 117 3.36 -0.38 0.96
N ASN A 118 2.13 -0.15 1.41
CA ASN A 118 1.80 1.00 2.25
C ASN A 118 2.50 0.92 3.62
N ARG A 119 2.44 -0.25 4.27
CA ARG A 119 2.90 -0.39 5.65
C ARG A 119 4.42 -0.36 5.80
N TYR A 120 5.13 -1.01 4.88
CA TYR A 120 6.56 -1.28 5.01
C TYR A 120 7.40 -0.50 3.99
N TYR A 121 6.93 -0.35 2.75
CA TYR A 121 7.73 0.28 1.69
C TYR A 121 7.52 1.80 1.57
N ALA A 122 6.28 2.28 1.68
CA ALA A 122 5.95 3.71 1.58
C ALA A 122 6.80 4.61 2.50
N PRO A 123 7.13 4.23 3.76
CA PRO A 123 8.04 5.03 4.58
C PRO A 123 9.42 5.28 3.95
N PHE A 124 9.99 4.30 3.24
CA PHE A 124 11.27 4.49 2.55
C PHE A 124 11.15 5.52 1.42
N VAL A 125 10.08 5.41 0.62
CA VAL A 125 9.81 6.36 -0.47
C VAL A 125 9.58 7.77 0.08
N ARG A 126 8.81 7.93 1.17
CA ARG A 126 8.59 9.23 1.82
C ARG A 126 9.90 9.87 2.28
N ARG A 127 10.82 9.08 2.85
CA ARG A 127 12.15 9.55 3.26
C ARG A 127 12.97 10.03 2.07
N GLU A 128 12.98 9.29 0.97
CA GLU A 128 13.69 9.71 -0.23
C GLU A 128 13.10 10.99 -0.82
N ILE A 129 11.78 11.10 -0.93
CA ILE A 129 11.12 12.31 -1.44
C ILE A 129 11.46 13.53 -0.56
N THR A 130 11.46 13.36 0.77
CA THR A 130 11.95 14.39 1.70
C THR A 130 13.41 14.74 1.43
N ALA A 131 14.28 13.76 1.21
CA ALA A 131 15.69 13.99 0.88
C ALA A 131 15.90 14.67 -0.49
N PHE A 132 14.90 14.61 -1.39
CA PHE A 132 14.85 15.39 -2.63
C PHE A 132 14.35 16.84 -2.44
N GLY A 133 14.11 17.27 -1.20
CA GLY A 133 13.71 18.65 -0.86
C GLY A 133 12.20 18.87 -0.78
N MET A 134 11.39 17.81 -0.80
CA MET A 134 9.94 17.91 -0.63
C MET A 134 9.53 17.30 0.71
N PRO A 135 9.44 18.09 1.79
CA PRO A 135 9.17 17.56 3.11
C PRO A 135 7.81 16.86 3.13
N MET A 136 7.81 15.60 3.57
CA MET A 136 6.59 14.78 3.67
C MET A 136 6.42 14.22 5.07
N CYS A 137 5.16 14.14 5.51
CA CYS A 137 4.80 13.42 6.72
C CYS A 137 5.14 11.93 6.54
N GLN A 138 5.96 11.39 7.44
CA GLN A 138 6.39 9.99 7.35
C GLN A 138 5.26 9.00 7.67
N ALA A 139 4.20 9.43 8.34
CA ALA A 139 3.06 8.60 8.73
C ALA A 139 1.99 8.48 7.63
N CYS A 140 1.50 9.59 7.09
CA CYS A 140 0.43 9.59 6.08
C CYS A 140 0.91 9.92 4.65
N GLY A 141 2.11 10.47 4.48
CA GLY A 141 2.63 10.88 3.17
C GLY A 141 2.13 12.24 2.69
N HIS A 142 1.42 13.01 3.51
CA HIS A 142 1.04 14.39 3.18
C HIS A 142 2.27 15.27 3.01
N ARG A 143 2.28 16.11 1.97
CA ARG A 143 3.33 17.10 1.73
C ARG A 143 3.22 18.24 2.74
N LEU A 144 4.31 18.52 3.44
CA LEU A 144 4.38 19.57 4.44
C LEU A 144 4.81 20.89 3.81
N ALA A 145 4.34 22.00 4.36
CA ALA A 145 4.85 23.32 4.01
C ALA A 145 6.25 23.53 4.65
N SER A 146 7.09 24.36 4.02
CA SER A 146 8.38 24.77 4.61
C SER A 146 8.12 25.49 5.94
N GLY A 147 8.64 24.98 7.05
CA GLY A 147 8.46 25.57 8.37
C GLY A 147 7.29 25.02 9.20
N GLN A 148 6.64 23.93 8.79
CA GLN A 148 5.68 23.20 9.64
C GLN A 148 6.44 22.38 10.69
N VAL A 149 6.31 22.75 11.97
CA VAL A 149 7.26 22.31 13.01
C VAL A 149 6.73 21.18 13.90
N ASP A 150 5.43 21.13 14.21
CA ASP A 150 4.98 20.30 15.35
C ASP A 150 4.07 19.12 15.00
N ARG A 151 3.11 19.28 14.07
CA ARG A 151 2.14 18.22 13.71
C ARG A 151 1.75 18.25 12.25
N CYS A 152 1.49 17.07 11.69
CA CYS A 152 0.91 16.95 10.36
C CYS A 152 -0.56 17.40 10.37
N PRO A 153 -0.99 18.30 9.46
CA PRO A 153 -2.36 18.80 9.41
C PRO A 153 -3.38 17.71 9.01
N GLU A 154 -2.95 16.69 8.27
CA GLU A 154 -3.85 15.61 7.81
C GLU A 154 -4.06 14.53 8.88
N CYS A 155 -2.96 13.97 9.42
CA CYS A 155 -3.05 12.81 10.31
C CYS A 155 -2.79 13.13 11.78
N GLY A 156 -2.49 14.39 12.12
CA GLY A 156 -2.22 14.84 13.49
C GLY A 156 -0.95 14.26 14.13
N THR A 157 -0.18 13.43 13.40
CA THR A 157 1.05 12.83 13.91
C THR A 157 2.09 13.92 14.20
N GLN A 158 2.75 13.82 15.35
CA GLN A 158 3.86 14.71 15.70
C GLN A 158 4.99 14.55 14.69
N LEU A 159 5.46 15.67 14.16
CA LEU A 159 6.60 15.69 13.27
C LEU A 159 7.86 15.62 14.13
N LEU A 160 8.65 14.55 13.98
CA LEU A 160 9.94 14.49 14.66
C LEU A 160 10.81 15.64 14.13
N PRO A 161 11.43 16.46 14.99
CA PRO A 161 12.38 17.47 14.54
C PRO A 161 13.48 16.74 13.78
N ASN A 162 13.77 17.21 12.56
CA ASN A 162 14.71 16.58 11.65
C ASN A 162 16.00 16.18 12.40
N ILE A 163 16.26 14.88 12.52
CA ILE A 163 17.64 14.39 12.54
C ILE A 163 18.08 14.50 11.08
N LEU A 164 18.61 15.67 10.73
CA LEU A 164 19.40 15.90 9.53
C LEU A 164 20.66 15.04 9.58
#